data_AF-A0A7W4KR64-F1
#
_entry.id   AF-A0A7W4KR64-F1
#
_cell.length_a   1.000
_cell.length_b   1.000
_cell.length_c   1.000
_cell.angle_alpha   90.00
_cell.angle_beta   90.00
_cell.angle_gamma   90.00
#
_symmetry.space_group_name_H-M   'P 1'
#
loop_
_entity.id
_entity.type
_entity.pdbx_description
1 polymer ?
#
loop_
_entity_poly.entity_id
_entity_poly.type
_entity_poly.pdbx_seq_one_letter_code
_entity_poly.pdbx_strand_id
1 'polypeptide(L)'
;MVTLWGNYEGISQGSASDSTINSGYQVISSGGSVTSTTIYRGGEQSIHNAGLATGTIISGGEQLVSSGGSAVDTTIEGGLQTILNGGNVSGTLISGGVQRVSSGGSAVDTTVEEGLQTV
;
A
#
# COMPACT_ATOMS: atom_id res chain seq x y z
N MET A 1 12.40 -8.38 8.73
CA MET A 1 12.16 -7.06 9.36
C MET A 1 13.12 -6.02 8.81
N VAL A 2 12.58 -5.05 8.08
CA VAL A 2 13.31 -3.87 7.57
C VAL A 2 12.68 -2.63 8.18
N THR A 3 13.47 -1.60 8.52
CA THR A 3 12.92 -0.34 9.04
C THR A 3 13.49 0.85 8.30
N LEU A 4 12.62 1.71 7.77
CA LEU A 4 12.98 2.86 6.93
C LEU A 4 12.70 4.18 7.67
N TRP A 5 13.77 4.93 7.93
CA TRP A 5 13.75 6.27 8.54
C TRP A 5 14.39 7.26 7.55
N GLY A 6 13.61 7.85 6.65
CA GLY A 6 14.14 8.73 5.60
C GLY A 6 14.83 8.00 4.44
N ASN A 7 15.04 6.68 4.56
CA ASN A 7 15.76 5.86 3.57
C ASN A 7 14.79 5.20 2.57
N TYR A 8 15.38 4.71 1.49
CA TYR A 8 14.70 4.04 0.38
C TYR A 8 15.00 2.53 0.37
N GLU A 9 13.99 1.70 0.16
CA GLU A 9 14.11 0.28 -0.14
C GLU A 9 13.44 -0.05 -1.48
N GLY A 10 14.17 -0.64 -2.42
CA GLY A 10 13.64 -1.11 -3.69
C GLY A 10 13.62 -2.64 -3.74
N ILE A 11 12.46 -3.23 -4.01
CA ILE A 11 12.28 -4.68 -4.15
C ILE A 11 11.91 -5.00 -5.61
N SER A 12 12.78 -5.77 -6.27
CA SER A 12 12.56 -6.32 -7.62
C SER A 12 13.06 -7.76 -7.66
N GLN A 13 12.26 -8.64 -8.27
CA GLN A 13 12.53 -10.10 -8.36
C GLN A 13 12.78 -10.81 -7.01
N GLY A 14 12.44 -10.17 -5.90
CA GLY A 14 12.76 -10.61 -4.55
C GLY A 14 11.63 -10.35 -3.58
N SER A 15 11.85 -10.68 -2.31
CA SER A 15 10.85 -10.50 -1.27
C SER A 15 11.37 -9.83 -0.01
N ALA A 16 10.48 -9.11 0.68
CA ALA A 16 10.71 -8.57 2.02
C ALA A 16 9.51 -8.87 2.92
N SER A 17 9.75 -9.02 4.23
CA SER A 17 8.71 -9.23 5.23
C SER A 17 8.92 -8.36 6.46
N ASP A 18 7.81 -8.04 7.12
CA ASP A 18 7.78 -7.34 8.40
C ASP A 18 8.49 -5.98 8.31
N SER A 19 8.16 -5.24 7.25
CA SER A 19 8.76 -3.94 6.98
C SER A 19 8.04 -2.85 7.78
N THR A 20 8.79 -1.88 8.28
CA THR A 20 8.24 -0.71 8.96
C THR A 20 8.74 0.55 8.27
N ILE A 21 7.82 1.36 7.76
CA ILE A 21 8.14 2.59 7.04
C ILE A 21 7.71 3.77 7.91
N ASN A 22 8.67 4.52 8.46
CA ASN A 22 8.37 5.67 9.32
C ASN A 22 8.33 6.96 8.50
N SER A 23 9.47 7.39 7.98
CA SER A 23 9.56 8.57 7.11
C SER A 23 10.34 8.27 5.83
N GLY A 24 10.40 6.98 5.46
CA GLY A 24 11.10 6.48 4.29
C GLY A 24 10.16 6.03 3.18
N TYR A 25 10.73 5.37 2.18
CA TYR A 25 10.03 4.94 0.97
C TYR A 25 10.34 3.48 0.68
N GLN A 26 9.30 2.65 0.49
CA GLN A 26 9.44 1.30 -0.04
C GLN A 26 8.84 1.23 -1.44
N VAL A 27 9.61 0.78 -2.41
CA VAL A 27 9.20 0.65 -3.81
C VAL A 27 9.20 -0.81 -4.22
N ILE A 28 8.03 -1.32 -4.58
CA ILE A 28 7.86 -2.68 -5.07
C ILE A 28 7.65 -2.62 -6.57
N SER A 29 8.56 -3.22 -7.32
CA SER A 29 8.55 -3.26 -8.79
C SER A 29 8.40 -4.70 -9.29
N SER A 30 8.59 -4.91 -10.59
CA SER A 30 8.40 -6.21 -11.24
C SER A 30 9.08 -7.37 -10.50
N GLY A 31 8.27 -8.39 -10.21
CA GLY A 31 8.67 -9.60 -9.48
C GLY A 31 8.99 -9.38 -8.00
N GLY A 32 8.82 -8.15 -7.49
CA GLY A 32 8.93 -7.83 -6.08
C GLY A 32 7.65 -8.21 -5.33
N SER A 33 7.81 -8.80 -4.15
CA SER A 33 6.69 -9.13 -3.27
C SER A 33 7.00 -8.77 -1.82
N VAL A 34 6.11 -8.05 -1.15
CA VAL A 34 6.27 -7.70 0.26
C VAL A 34 5.09 -8.16 1.09
N THR A 35 5.36 -8.64 2.30
CA THR A 35 4.32 -9.04 3.25
C THR A 35 4.44 -8.29 4.57
N SER A 36 3.30 -8.01 5.19
CA SER A 36 3.22 -7.48 6.56
C SER A 36 4.01 -6.19 6.73
N THR A 37 3.74 -5.21 5.85
CA THR A 37 4.35 -3.87 5.95
C THR A 37 3.49 -2.96 6.80
N THR A 38 4.08 -2.23 7.75
CA THR A 38 3.39 -1.16 8.50
C THR A 38 3.94 0.20 8.07
N ILE A 39 3.04 1.09 7.67
CA ILE A 39 3.37 2.43 7.16
C ILE A 39 2.87 3.48 8.16
N TYR A 40 3.80 4.12 8.86
CA TYR A 40 3.52 5.21 9.78
C TYR A 40 3.55 6.57 9.08
N ARG A 41 3.09 7.60 9.80
CA ARG A 41 3.05 8.98 9.30
C ARG A 41 4.42 9.44 8.77
N GLY A 42 4.41 9.89 7.52
CA GLY A 42 5.60 10.33 6.77
C GLY A 42 6.21 9.24 5.89
N GLY A 43 5.76 7.99 6.02
CA GLY A 43 6.22 6.86 5.25
C GLY A 43 5.33 6.60 4.05
N GLU A 44 5.93 6.05 3.00
CA GLU A 44 5.22 5.70 1.77
C GLU A 44 5.62 4.31 1.27
N GLN A 45 4.64 3.52 0.83
CA GLN A 45 4.85 2.32 0.03
C GLN A 45 4.27 2.53 -1.38
N SER A 46 5.13 2.46 -2.39
CA SER A 46 4.77 2.60 -3.80
C SER A 46 4.85 1.25 -4.52
N ILE A 47 3.74 0.78 -5.08
CA ILE A 47 3.61 -0.51 -5.77
C ILE A 47 3.43 -0.24 -7.26
N HIS A 48 4.41 -0.67 -8.06
CA HIS A 48 4.44 -0.50 -9.51
C HIS A 48 4.11 -1.80 -10.24
N ASN A 49 4.21 -1.75 -11.58
CA ASN A 49 3.89 -2.85 -12.48
C ASN A 49 4.49 -4.19 -12.02
N ALA A 50 3.63 -5.20 -11.88
CA ALA A 50 3.96 -6.55 -11.44
C ALA A 50 4.62 -6.63 -10.05
N GLY A 51 4.49 -5.58 -9.23
CA GLY A 51 4.78 -5.59 -7.81
C GLY A 51 3.56 -6.00 -6.99
N LEU A 52 3.78 -6.71 -5.89
CA LEU A 52 2.74 -7.20 -5.00
C LEU A 52 3.02 -6.81 -3.55
N ALA A 53 2.02 -6.24 -2.86
CA ALA A 53 2.03 -6.12 -1.41
C ALA A 53 0.85 -6.87 -0.78
N THR A 54 1.09 -7.61 0.29
CA THR A 54 0.05 -8.35 1.03
C THR A 54 0.08 -8.00 2.51
N GLY A 55 -1.09 -7.76 3.11
CA GLY A 55 -1.20 -7.52 4.55
C GLY A 55 -0.56 -6.20 4.99
N THR A 56 -0.70 -5.15 4.19
CA THR A 56 -0.16 -3.83 4.54
C THR A 56 -1.06 -3.16 5.57
N ILE A 57 -0.48 -2.59 6.62
CA ILE A 57 -1.19 -1.77 7.62
C ILE A 57 -0.76 -0.31 7.42
N ILE A 58 -1.71 0.55 7.09
CA ILE A 58 -1.50 2.00 6.96
C ILE A 58 -1.97 2.65 8.27
N SER A 59 -1.01 3.13 9.06
CA SER A 59 -1.23 3.74 10.37
C SER A 59 -0.80 5.21 10.33
N GLY A 60 -1.35 5.95 9.35
CA GLY A 60 -1.12 7.38 9.13
C GLY A 60 -0.14 7.74 8.01
N GLY A 61 0.48 6.76 7.36
CA GLY A 61 1.30 6.93 6.16
C GLY A 61 0.50 6.79 4.86
N GLU A 62 1.20 6.49 3.77
CA GLU A 62 0.60 6.36 2.43
C GLU A 62 0.97 5.06 1.72
N GLN A 63 0.00 4.44 1.04
CA GLN A 63 0.23 3.39 0.06
C GLN A 63 -0.26 3.86 -1.31
N LEU A 64 0.62 3.84 -2.31
CA LEU A 64 0.32 4.22 -3.68
C LEU A 64 0.36 2.99 -4.59
N VAL A 65 -0.78 2.64 -5.17
CA VAL A 65 -0.91 1.50 -6.08
C VAL A 65 -1.01 2.03 -7.51
N SER A 66 0.10 1.91 -8.26
CA SER A 66 0.24 2.41 -9.63
C SER A 66 -0.19 1.38 -10.67
N SER A 67 -0.20 1.77 -11.95
CA SER A 67 -0.59 0.91 -13.07
C SER A 67 0.12 -0.45 -13.06
N GLY A 68 -0.66 -1.52 -13.00
CA GLY A 68 -0.19 -2.92 -12.97
C GLY A 68 0.39 -3.36 -11.62
N GLY A 69 0.38 -2.52 -10.60
CA GLY A 69 0.67 -2.89 -9.22
C GLY A 69 -0.55 -3.45 -8.51
N SER A 70 -0.31 -4.31 -7.52
CA SER A 70 -1.37 -4.98 -6.76
C SER A 70 -1.14 -4.90 -5.26
N ALA A 71 -2.19 -4.56 -4.50
CA ALA A 71 -2.21 -4.68 -3.04
C ALA A 71 -3.37 -5.58 -2.58
N VAL A 72 -3.10 -6.47 -1.64
CA VAL A 72 -4.07 -7.44 -1.12
C VAL A 72 -4.13 -7.33 0.41
N ASP A 73 -5.33 -7.36 0.96
CA ASP A 73 -5.60 -7.34 2.41
C ASP A 73 -4.94 -6.14 3.10
N THR A 74 -5.11 -4.95 2.52
CA THR A 74 -4.64 -3.71 3.17
C THR A 74 -5.60 -3.30 4.28
N THR A 75 -5.08 -3.02 5.46
CA THR A 75 -5.84 -2.39 6.56
C THR A 75 -5.44 -0.92 6.67
N ILE A 76 -6.42 -0.02 6.53
CA ILE A 76 -6.24 1.42 6.70
C ILE A 76 -6.80 1.79 8.08
N GLU A 77 -5.92 1.99 9.05
CA GLU A 77 -6.27 2.51 10.39
C GLU A 77 -6.24 4.05 10.40
N GLY A 78 -5.46 4.64 9.49
CA GLY A 78 -5.34 6.07 9.26
C GLY A 78 -4.44 6.35 8.06
N GLY A 79 -4.40 7.58 7.57
CA GLY A 79 -3.63 7.92 6.37
C GLY A 79 -4.38 7.60 5.08
N LEU A 80 -3.68 7.15 4.05
CA LEU A 80 -4.22 7.09 2.68
C LEU A 80 -3.73 5.88 1.88
N GLN A 81 -4.67 5.12 1.31
CA GLN A 81 -4.40 4.25 0.16
C GLN A 81 -4.89 4.95 -1.10
N THR A 82 -3.99 5.19 -2.07
CA THR A 82 -4.35 5.76 -3.38
C THR A 82 -4.17 4.71 -4.47
N ILE A 83 -5.25 4.45 -5.22
CA ILE A 83 -5.27 3.53 -6.36
C ILE A 83 -5.34 4.38 -7.63
N LEU A 84 -4.25 4.39 -8.38
CA LEU A 84 -4.15 5.12 -9.65
C LEU A 84 -4.73 4.30 -10.80
N ASN A 85 -4.80 4.90 -11.98
CA ASN A 85 -5.22 4.23 -13.21
C ASN A 85 -4.41 2.93 -13.41
N GLY A 86 -5.12 1.82 -13.60
CA GLY A 86 -4.54 0.49 -13.79
C GLY A 86 -4.00 -0.18 -12.51
N GLY A 87 -4.05 0.49 -11.36
CA GLY A 87 -3.74 -0.10 -10.06
C GLY A 87 -4.90 -0.95 -9.54
N ASN A 88 -4.59 -2.03 -8.82
CA ASN A 88 -5.59 -3.00 -8.37
C ASN A 88 -5.44 -3.29 -6.89
N VAL A 89 -6.54 -3.20 -6.15
CA VAL A 89 -6.57 -3.60 -4.74
C VAL A 89 -7.74 -4.53 -4.46
N SER A 90 -7.54 -5.48 -3.55
CA SER A 90 -8.59 -6.41 -3.11
C SER A 90 -8.55 -6.61 -1.59
N GLY A 91 -9.72 -6.72 -0.97
CA GLY A 91 -9.84 -7.02 0.46
C GLY A 91 -9.38 -5.88 1.36
N THR A 92 -9.50 -4.63 0.90
CA THR A 92 -9.12 -3.49 1.75
C THR A 92 -10.12 -3.33 2.89
N LEU A 93 -9.62 -3.29 4.12
CA LEU A 93 -10.39 -2.92 5.31
C LEU A 93 -10.06 -1.47 5.68
N ILE A 94 -11.07 -0.62 5.70
CA ILE A 94 -10.96 0.77 6.16
C ILE A 94 -11.55 0.84 7.57
N SER A 95 -10.68 0.81 8.57
CA SER A 95 -11.00 1.05 9.99
C SER A 95 -10.66 2.48 10.42
N GLY A 96 -10.19 3.31 9.49
CA GLY A 96 -9.93 4.73 9.60
C GLY A 96 -9.28 5.28 8.32
N GLY A 97 -9.01 6.59 8.26
CA GLY A 97 -8.35 7.19 7.09
C GLY A 97 -9.19 7.14 5.81
N VAL A 98 -8.50 7.05 4.65
CA VAL A 98 -9.13 7.13 3.33
C VAL A 98 -8.56 6.11 2.35
N GLN A 99 -9.43 5.47 1.59
CA GLN A 99 -9.09 4.83 0.31
C GLN A 99 -9.56 5.72 -0.84
N ARG A 100 -8.66 6.08 -1.75
CA ARG A 100 -8.97 6.91 -2.92
C ARG A 100 -8.70 6.14 -4.20
N VAL A 101 -9.77 5.78 -4.89
CA VAL A 101 -9.73 5.16 -6.20
C VAL A 101 -9.83 6.27 -7.25
N SER A 102 -8.82 6.38 -8.11
CA SER A 102 -8.83 7.34 -9.22
C SER A 102 -9.49 6.72 -10.45
N SER A 103 -9.85 7.54 -11.44
CA SER A 103 -10.39 7.06 -12.73
C SER A 103 -9.52 5.96 -13.35
N GLY A 104 -10.10 4.76 -13.49
CA GLY A 104 -9.45 3.57 -14.04
C GLY A 104 -8.63 2.75 -13.04
N GLY A 105 -8.60 3.12 -11.76
CA GLY A 105 -8.16 2.23 -10.68
C GLY A 105 -9.27 1.24 -10.31
N SER A 106 -8.89 0.12 -9.70
CA SER A 106 -9.82 -0.93 -9.28
C SER A 106 -9.66 -1.24 -7.79
N ALA A 107 -10.77 -1.18 -7.06
CA ALA A 107 -10.86 -1.64 -5.68
C ALA A 107 -12.01 -2.63 -5.56
N VAL A 108 -11.70 -3.86 -5.17
CA VAL A 108 -12.67 -4.96 -5.01
C VAL A 108 -12.70 -5.39 -3.55
N ASP A 109 -13.88 -5.80 -3.07
CA ASP A 109 -14.07 -6.27 -1.69
C ASP A 109 -13.55 -5.29 -0.63
N THR A 110 -13.80 -3.99 -0.85
CA THR A 110 -13.49 -2.97 0.16
C THR A 110 -14.58 -2.99 1.23
N THR A 111 -14.16 -3.15 2.48
CA THR A 111 -15.03 -3.04 3.66
C THR A 111 -14.71 -1.74 4.38
N VAL A 112 -15.74 -0.93 4.65
CA VAL A 112 -15.60 0.35 5.36
C VAL A 112 -16.30 0.24 6.70
N GLU A 113 -15.51 0.17 7.77
CA GLU A 113 -16.00 0.21 9.16
C GLU A 113 -15.99 1.64 9.69
N GLU A 114 -14.92 2.39 9.39
CA GLU A 114 -14.79 3.82 9.63
C GLU A 114 -14.12 4.52 8.43
N GLY A 115 -14.04 5.85 8.43
CA GLY A 115 -13.33 6.60 7.38
C GLY A 115 -14.12 6.72 6.07
N LEU A 116 -13.43 6.69 4.93
CA LEU A 116 -14.03 6.95 3.62
C LEU A 116 -13.35 6.20 2.47
N GLN A 117 -14.15 5.64 1.57
CA GLN A 117 -13.74 5.33 0.20
C GLN A 117 -14.24 6.43 -0.75
N THR A 118 -13.35 6.95 -1.60
CA THR A 118 -13.72 7.85 -2.71
C THR A 118 -13.39 7.20 -4.05
N VAL A 119 -14.25 7.38 -5.05
CA VAL A 119 -14.14 6.85 -6.42
C VAL A 119 -14.24 7.96 -7.46
#